data_AF-U2YI36-F1
#
_entry.id   AF-U2YI36-F1
#
_cell.length_a   1.000
_cell.length_b   1.000
_cell.length_c   1.000
_cell.angle_alpha   90.00
_cell.angle_beta   90.00
_cell.angle_gamma   90.00
#
_symmetry.space_group_name_H-M   'P 1'
#
loop_
_entity.id
_entity.type
_entity.pdbx_description
1 polymer ?
#
loop_
_entity_poly.entity_id
_entity_poly.type
_entity_poly.pdbx_seq_one_letter_code
_entity_poly.pdbx_strand_id
1 'polypeptide(L)'
;MRKYSKPLVAIVSVAALSLSLSACDSAKENAAEDQADAVRDAADAKADALEATADAKDPVVDGVDSKAENAQEAKADAIRDAGEKKADAMEDQADKMDKAPG
;
A
#
# COMPACT_ATOMS: atom_id res chain seq x y z
N MET A 1 54.06 -26.74 29.41
CA MET A 1 53.17 -27.90 29.70
C MET A 1 51.86 -27.41 30.32
N ARG A 2 50.76 -27.40 29.55
CA ARG A 2 49.32 -27.50 29.93
C ARG A 2 48.60 -27.98 28.65
N LYS A 3 48.56 -29.28 28.36
CA LYS A 3 47.51 -30.27 28.69
C LYS A 3 46.13 -29.95 28.06
N TYR A 4 45.79 -30.68 26.98
CA TYR A 4 44.44 -31.22 26.61
C TYR A 4 43.33 -30.19 26.29
N SER A 5 42.44 -30.30 25.31
CA SER A 5 42.02 -31.37 24.39
C SER A 5 41.13 -30.76 23.30
N LYS A 6 41.19 -31.27 22.07
CA LYS A 6 40.07 -31.16 21.12
C LYS A 6 39.04 -32.23 21.49
N PRO A 7 37.76 -31.85 21.65
CA PRO A 7 36.73 -32.73 21.12
C PRO A 7 35.61 -31.95 20.40
N LEU A 8 35.06 -32.60 19.37
CA LEU A 8 33.77 -32.34 18.73
C LEU A 8 33.59 -30.95 18.10
N VAL A 9 33.60 -30.82 16.76
CA VAL A 9 32.42 -31.13 15.94
C VAL A 9 31.12 -30.76 16.66
N ALA A 10 30.91 -29.46 16.86
CA ALA A 10 29.56 -28.93 17.00
C ALA A 10 29.05 -28.67 15.57
N ILE A 11 28.49 -29.73 14.96
CA ILE A 11 27.48 -29.55 13.90
C ILE A 11 26.31 -28.89 14.62
N VAL A 12 26.34 -27.56 14.69
CA VAL A 12 25.16 -26.78 15.04
C VAL A 12 24.25 -26.91 13.84
N SER A 13 23.23 -27.74 13.99
CA SER A 13 22.15 -27.94 13.06
C SER A 13 21.52 -26.58 12.71
N VAL A 14 21.99 -25.94 11.64
CA VAL A 14 21.25 -24.87 10.96
C VAL A 14 20.14 -25.55 10.15
N ALA A 15 19.19 -26.14 10.86
CA ALA A 15 18.04 -26.84 10.28
C ALA A 15 16.72 -26.44 10.96
N ALA A 16 16.69 -25.26 11.60
CA ALA A 16 15.50 -24.74 12.27
C ALA A 16 15.25 -23.24 11.99
N LEU A 17 15.78 -22.70 10.89
CA LEU A 17 15.35 -21.37 10.39
C LEU A 17 14.31 -21.47 9.27
N SER A 18 13.90 -22.67 8.87
CA SER A 18 12.89 -22.85 7.81
C SER A 18 11.44 -22.72 8.29
N LEU A 19 11.19 -22.54 9.59
CA LEU A 19 9.83 -22.30 10.13
C LEU A 19 9.56 -20.83 10.51
N SER A 20 10.48 -19.91 10.21
CA SER A 20 10.34 -18.49 10.57
C SER A 20 9.98 -17.58 9.40
N LEU A 21 9.95 -18.10 8.17
CA LEU A 21 9.69 -17.29 6.98
C LEU A 21 8.20 -16.98 6.78
N SER A 22 7.30 -17.88 7.21
CA SER A 22 5.84 -17.70 7.06
C SER A 22 5.24 -16.61 7.96
N ALA A 23 5.98 -16.08 8.92
CA ALA A 23 5.57 -14.93 9.74
C ALA A 23 6.20 -13.61 9.27
N CYS A 24 7.16 -13.67 8.33
CA CYS A 24 7.76 -12.49 7.71
C CYS A 24 7.00 -12.07 6.43
N ASP A 25 6.25 -12.98 5.81
CA ASP A 25 5.39 -12.69 4.65
C ASP A 25 4.28 -11.70 5.01
N SER A 26 3.47 -11.97 6.04
CA SER A 26 2.36 -11.09 6.43
C SER A 26 2.79 -9.70 6.89
N ALA A 27 3.99 -9.54 7.49
CA ALA A 27 4.46 -8.21 7.90
C ALA A 27 4.84 -7.33 6.70
N LYS A 28 5.30 -7.96 5.61
CA LYS A 28 5.68 -7.27 4.37
C LYS A 28 4.46 -7.01 3.49
N GLU A 29 3.52 -7.95 3.45
CA GLU A 29 2.20 -7.80 2.87
C GLU A 29 1.46 -6.62 3.51
N ASN A 30 1.27 -6.64 4.84
CA ASN A 30 0.63 -5.55 5.57
C ASN A 30 1.31 -4.20 5.31
N ALA A 31 2.65 -4.15 5.26
CA ALA A 31 3.36 -2.91 4.96
C ALA A 31 3.17 -2.42 3.52
N ALA A 32 2.88 -3.32 2.58
CA ALA A 32 2.55 -2.98 1.20
C ALA A 32 1.08 -2.56 1.05
N GLU A 33 0.16 -3.21 1.76
CA GLU A 33 -1.25 -2.79 1.88
C GLU A 33 -1.38 -1.42 2.53
N ASP A 34 -0.68 -1.18 3.65
CA ASP A 34 -0.62 0.14 4.32
C ASP A 34 -0.14 1.25 3.37
N GLN A 35 0.78 0.92 2.45
CA GLN A 35 1.25 1.85 1.43
C GLN A 35 0.21 2.07 0.32
N ALA A 36 -0.55 1.04 -0.06
CA ALA A 36 -1.63 1.15 -1.01
C ALA A 36 -2.76 2.03 -0.46
N ASP A 37 -3.15 1.82 0.80
CA ASP A 37 -4.12 2.65 1.51
C ASP A 37 -3.65 4.11 1.60
N ALA A 38 -2.38 4.35 1.97
CA ALA A 38 -1.85 5.71 1.99
C ALA A 38 -1.88 6.39 0.60
N VAL A 39 -1.74 5.62 -0.48
CA VAL A 39 -1.87 6.14 -1.86
C VAL A 39 -3.33 6.48 -2.18
N ARG A 40 -4.28 5.62 -1.80
CA ARG A 40 -5.72 5.82 -1.96
C ARG A 40 -6.16 7.08 -1.19
N ASP A 41 -5.84 7.16 0.10
CA ASP A 41 -6.14 8.30 0.96
C ASP A 41 -5.56 9.62 0.43
N ALA A 42 -4.32 9.59 -0.09
CA ALA A 42 -3.69 10.78 -0.65
C ALA A 42 -4.37 11.24 -1.96
N ALA A 43 -4.89 10.30 -2.76
CA ALA A 43 -5.65 10.62 -3.95
C ALA A 43 -7.02 11.19 -3.59
N ASP A 44 -7.73 10.57 -2.63
CA ASP A 44 -9.02 11.03 -2.12
C ASP A 44 -8.91 12.43 -1.53
N ALA A 45 -7.96 12.67 -0.62
CA ALA A 45 -7.77 14.00 -0.02
C ALA A 45 -7.50 15.10 -1.07
N LYS A 46 -6.85 14.73 -2.19
CA LYS A 46 -6.61 15.65 -3.30
C LYS A 46 -7.85 15.86 -4.17
N ALA A 47 -8.63 14.82 -4.42
CA ALA A 47 -9.91 14.88 -5.11
C ALA A 47 -10.90 15.75 -4.33
N ASP A 48 -11.03 15.51 -3.03
CA ASP A 48 -11.89 16.27 -2.11
C ASP A 48 -11.51 17.76 -2.08
N ALA A 49 -10.21 18.08 -2.09
CA ALA A 49 -9.76 19.47 -2.16
C ALA A 49 -10.15 20.16 -3.49
N LEU A 50 -10.21 19.40 -4.58
CA LEU A 50 -10.63 19.90 -5.89
C LEU A 50 -12.15 20.10 -5.97
N GLU A 51 -12.92 19.16 -5.43
CA GLU A 51 -14.38 19.23 -5.28
C GLU A 51 -14.76 20.42 -4.39
N ALA A 52 -14.16 20.56 -3.20
CA ALA A 52 -14.40 21.72 -2.33
C ALA A 52 -14.05 23.06 -3.00
N THR A 53 -13.05 23.06 -3.88
CA THR A 53 -12.70 24.24 -4.69
C THR A 53 -13.69 24.49 -5.83
N ALA A 54 -14.34 23.45 -6.36
CA ALA A 54 -15.39 23.54 -7.35
C ALA A 54 -16.67 24.10 -6.71
N ASP A 55 -17.12 23.50 -5.60
CA ASP A 55 -18.29 23.93 -4.81
C ASP A 55 -18.15 25.40 -4.36
N ALA A 56 -16.97 25.81 -3.92
CA ALA A 56 -16.74 27.20 -3.51
C ALA A 56 -16.87 28.22 -4.67
N LYS A 57 -16.82 27.76 -5.92
CA LYS A 57 -17.03 28.59 -7.12
C LYS A 57 -18.47 28.61 -7.58
N ASP A 58 -19.30 27.68 -7.13
CA ASP A 58 -20.74 27.71 -7.32
C ASP A 58 -21.47 28.00 -5.99
N PRO A 59 -21.60 29.28 -5.60
CA PRO A 59 -22.31 29.65 -4.38
C PRO A 59 -23.83 29.46 -4.48
N VAL A 60 -24.37 29.06 -5.64
CA VAL A 60 -25.81 28.95 -5.89
C VAL A 60 -26.15 27.49 -6.19
N VAL A 61 -26.60 26.76 -5.17
CA VAL A 61 -27.10 25.38 -5.34
C VAL A 61 -28.48 25.40 -6.00
N ASP A 62 -28.53 25.64 -7.31
CA ASP A 62 -29.74 25.60 -8.15
C ASP A 62 -29.81 24.35 -9.04
N GLY A 63 -28.79 23.49 -8.97
CA GLY A 63 -28.66 22.26 -9.76
C GLY A 63 -28.18 22.49 -11.19
N VAL A 64 -27.57 23.66 -11.48
CA VAL A 64 -26.98 23.98 -12.79
C VAL A 64 -25.46 24.14 -12.65
N ASP A 65 -24.75 23.02 -12.72
CA ASP A 65 -23.30 23.05 -12.60
C ASP A 65 -22.66 23.78 -13.78
N SER A 66 -21.72 24.66 -13.47
CA SER A 66 -21.00 25.37 -14.51
C SER A 66 -20.09 24.41 -15.29
N LYS A 67 -19.72 24.77 -16.53
CA LYS A 67 -18.72 23.98 -17.28
C LYS A 67 -17.37 23.92 -16.56
N ALA A 68 -17.04 24.94 -15.76
CA ALA A 68 -15.79 25.01 -15.02
C ALA A 68 -15.77 24.05 -13.83
N GLU A 69 -16.88 23.99 -13.10
CA GLU A 69 -17.15 23.08 -11.99
C GLU A 69 -17.15 21.61 -12.43
N ASN A 70 -17.95 21.27 -13.45
CA ASN A 70 -17.92 19.95 -14.08
C ASN A 70 -16.50 19.52 -14.50
N ALA A 71 -15.68 20.47 -15.00
CA ALA A 71 -14.31 20.18 -15.39
C ALA A 71 -13.34 20.03 -14.20
N GLN A 72 -13.70 20.51 -13.02
CA GLN A 72 -12.95 20.28 -11.78
C GLN A 72 -13.36 18.97 -11.12
N GLU A 73 -14.66 18.67 -11.05
CA GLU A 73 -15.18 17.38 -10.57
C GLU A 73 -14.63 16.23 -11.40
N ALA A 74 -14.69 16.33 -12.74
CA ALA A 74 -14.12 15.31 -13.62
C ALA A 74 -12.60 15.11 -13.42
N LYS A 75 -11.89 16.13 -12.92
CA LYS A 75 -10.47 15.98 -12.55
C LYS A 75 -10.30 15.32 -11.18
N ALA A 76 -11.17 15.62 -10.23
CA ALA A 76 -11.20 14.97 -8.93
C ALA A 76 -11.46 13.46 -9.11
N ASP A 77 -12.48 13.12 -9.90
CA ASP A 77 -12.78 11.74 -10.28
C ASP A 77 -11.57 11.06 -10.93
N ALA A 78 -10.94 11.69 -11.92
CA ALA A 78 -9.77 11.12 -12.58
C ALA A 78 -8.58 10.91 -11.62
N ILE A 79 -8.45 11.73 -10.58
CA ILE A 79 -7.42 11.57 -9.54
C ILE A 79 -7.76 10.39 -8.63
N ARG A 80 -9.01 10.31 -8.16
CA ARG A 80 -9.52 9.20 -7.35
C ARG A 80 -9.34 7.87 -8.07
N ASP A 81 -9.82 7.80 -9.31
CA ASP A 81 -9.65 6.65 -10.21
C ASP A 81 -8.19 6.22 -10.40
N ALA A 82 -7.27 7.18 -10.52
CA ALA A 82 -5.86 6.89 -10.70
C ALA A 82 -5.20 6.42 -9.40
N GLY A 83 -5.65 6.95 -8.26
CA GLY A 83 -5.27 6.51 -6.92
C GLY A 83 -5.71 5.08 -6.66
N GLU A 84 -6.98 4.77 -6.87
CA GLU A 84 -7.56 3.43 -6.74
C GLU A 84 -6.81 2.42 -7.61
N LYS A 85 -6.69 2.66 -8.93
CA LYS A 85 -5.97 1.73 -9.83
C LYS A 85 -4.53 1.47 -9.40
N LYS A 86 -3.88 2.46 -8.78
CA LYS A 86 -2.52 2.31 -8.28
C LYS A 86 -2.49 1.53 -6.97
N ALA A 87 -3.38 1.84 -6.04
CA ALA A 87 -3.53 1.10 -4.78
C ALA A 87 -3.86 -0.37 -5.06
N ASP A 88 -4.83 -0.64 -5.93
CA ASP A 88 -5.21 -1.99 -6.36
C ASP A 88 -4.03 -2.74 -6.97
N ALA A 89 -3.22 -2.08 -7.81
CA ALA A 89 -2.02 -2.70 -8.38
C ALA A 89 -0.93 -2.99 -7.33
N MET A 90 -0.91 -2.27 -6.22
CA MET A 90 0.00 -2.49 -5.09
C MET A 90 -0.51 -3.63 -4.20
N GLU A 91 -1.81 -3.66 -3.89
CA GLU A 91 -2.48 -4.77 -3.20
C GLU A 91 -2.31 -6.06 -3.99
N ASP A 92 -2.60 -6.06 -5.29
CA ASP A 92 -2.38 -7.18 -6.21
C ASP A 92 -0.94 -7.70 -6.24
N GLN A 93 0.03 -6.84 -5.95
CA GLN A 93 1.43 -7.24 -5.84
C GLN A 93 1.72 -7.84 -4.48
N ALA A 94 1.21 -7.23 -3.40
CA ALA A 94 1.32 -7.77 -2.04
C ALA A 94 0.72 -9.18 -1.94
N ASP A 95 -0.49 -9.36 -2.48
CA ASP A 95 -1.21 -10.63 -2.58
C ASP A 95 -0.42 -11.75 -3.28
N LYS A 96 0.36 -11.38 -4.31
CA LYS A 96 1.19 -12.32 -5.07
C LYS A 96 2.45 -12.72 -4.32
N MET A 97 2.91 -11.87 -3.39
CA MET A 97 4.07 -12.16 -2.55
C MET A 97 3.72 -13.19 -1.48
N ASP A 98 2.53 -13.13 -0.88
CA ASP A 98 2.03 -14.14 0.07
C ASP A 98 1.74 -15.50 -0.60
N LYS A 99 1.24 -15.50 -1.85
CA LYS A 99 0.96 -16.73 -2.61
C LYS A 99 2.20 -17.45 -3.15
N ALA A 100 3.41 -16.91 -2.98
CA ALA A 100 4.64 -17.57 -3.40
C ALA A 100 5.04 -18.65 -2.36
N PRO A 101 5.10 -19.95 -2.73
CA PRO A 101 5.56 -20.96 -1.80
C PRO A 101 7.04 -20.74 -1.47
N GLY A 102 7.36 -20.61 -0.18
CA GLY A 102 8.72 -20.53 0.34
C GLY A 102 9.59 -21.75 0.04
#